data_AF-A0A1I7EKZ4-F1
#
_entry.id   AF-A0A1I7EKZ4-F1
#
_cell.length_a   1.000
_cell.length_b   1.000
_cell.length_c   1.000
_cell.angle_alpha   90.00
_cell.angle_beta   90.00
_cell.angle_gamma   90.00
#
_symmetry.space_group_name_H-M   'P 1'
#
loop_
_entity.id
_entity.type
_entity.pdbx_description
1 polymer ?
#
loop_
_entity_poly.entity_id
_entity_poly.type
_entity_poly.pdbx_seq_one_letter_code
_entity_poly.pdbx_strand_id
1 'polypeptide(L)'
;MPNFLLFLATSIAITMAPGPDNLQVLARGISQGRAAGLVAALGFAAGITFHTTLAALGVAALLRSSPVAFEVIKLAGAAYLIWIGIKALRSQGLATAHERAPQPLNAVFRQSVLGNLLNPKVTLFFVVFLPQFVQPHGTQSVTVQMLELGVLFMLQTVVVFSLFGVCAGMIGGWLKRRPRVGVWLDRLAGATFIAIGIRVALRD
;
A
#
# COMPACT_ATOMS: atom_id res chain seq x y z
N MET A 1 -0.26 -15.30 15.69
CA MET A 1 -1.13 -15.10 14.50
C MET A 1 -0.62 -15.96 13.35
N PRO A 2 -1.39 -16.93 12.85
CA PRO A 2 -0.88 -17.98 11.95
C PRO A 2 -0.43 -17.52 10.56
N ASN A 3 -0.49 -16.22 10.20
CA ASN A 3 -0.19 -15.75 8.83
C ASN A 3 0.68 -14.48 8.75
N PHE A 4 1.57 -14.20 9.72
CA PHE A 4 2.44 -13.01 9.68
C PHE A 4 3.26 -12.88 8.39
N LEU A 5 3.88 -13.96 7.94
CA LEU A 5 4.68 -13.98 6.70
C LEU A 5 3.82 -13.70 5.46
N LEU A 6 2.62 -14.29 5.41
CA LEU A 6 1.68 -14.07 4.31
C LEU A 6 1.17 -12.63 4.29
N PHE A 7 0.88 -12.06 5.46
CA PHE A 7 0.51 -10.66 5.59
C PHE A 7 1.65 -9.74 5.13
N LEU A 8 2.87 -9.99 5.59
CA LEU A 8 4.04 -9.20 5.21
C LEU A 8 4.32 -9.29 3.70
N ALA A 9 4.29 -10.48 3.12
CA ALA A 9 4.46 -10.69 1.69
C ALA A 9 3.39 -9.94 0.89
N THR A 10 2.14 -10.00 1.34
CA THR A 10 1.05 -9.24 0.72
C THR A 10 1.25 -7.72 0.87
N SER A 11 1.64 -7.28 2.06
CA SER A 11 1.89 -5.87 2.39
C SER A 11 2.98 -5.27 1.51
N ILE A 12 4.05 -6.03 1.29
CA ILE A 12 5.13 -5.66 0.37
C ILE A 12 4.60 -5.61 -1.06
N ALA A 13 3.84 -6.61 -1.50
CA ALA A 13 3.26 -6.62 -2.83
C ALA A 13 2.35 -5.41 -3.09
N ILE A 14 1.46 -5.04 -2.16
CA ILE A 14 0.59 -3.87 -2.31
C ILE A 14 1.34 -2.55 -2.28
N THR A 15 2.39 -2.50 -1.49
CA THR A 15 3.26 -1.33 -1.37
C THR A 15 4.00 -1.12 -2.68
N MET A 16 4.60 -2.18 -3.24
CA MET A 16 5.29 -2.11 -4.53
C MET A 16 4.34 -1.87 -5.72
N ALA A 17 3.06 -2.24 -5.60
CA ALA A 17 2.14 -2.12 -6.72
C ALA A 17 1.89 -0.68 -7.17
N PRO A 18 1.89 -0.42 -8.49
CA PRO A 18 1.78 0.91 -9.05
C PRO A 18 0.56 1.64 -8.51
N GLY A 19 0.79 2.87 -8.07
CA GLY A 19 -0.25 3.71 -7.51
C GLY A 19 0.25 5.14 -7.30
N PRO A 20 -0.65 6.04 -6.87
CA PRO A 20 -0.31 7.45 -6.66
C PRO A 20 0.88 7.63 -5.72
N ASP A 21 0.93 6.85 -4.64
CA ASP A 21 1.98 6.97 -3.62
C ASP A 21 3.36 6.62 -4.18
N ASN A 22 3.47 5.48 -4.88
CA ASN A 22 4.69 5.04 -5.54
C ASN A 22 5.20 6.10 -6.53
N LEU A 23 4.32 6.57 -7.41
CA LEU A 23 4.67 7.60 -8.39
C LEU A 23 5.10 8.91 -7.72
N GLN A 24 4.48 9.29 -6.61
CA GLN A 24 4.85 10.48 -5.85
C GLN A 24 6.21 10.35 -5.17
N VAL A 25 6.52 9.22 -4.52
CA VAL A 25 7.84 8.97 -3.93
C VAL A 25 8.92 8.99 -4.99
N LEU A 26 8.69 8.29 -6.10
CA LEU A 26 9.63 8.21 -7.22
C LEU A 26 9.84 9.58 -7.88
N ALA A 27 8.77 10.32 -8.16
CA ALA A 27 8.86 11.67 -8.72
C ALA A 27 9.61 12.64 -7.80
N ARG A 28 9.39 12.57 -6.47
CA ARG A 28 10.13 13.39 -5.50
C ARG A 28 11.61 13.01 -5.43
N GLY A 29 11.91 11.71 -5.43
CA GLY A 29 13.29 11.22 -5.50
C GLY A 29 14.00 11.69 -6.77
N ILE A 30 13.38 11.55 -7.94
CA ILE A 30 13.93 11.97 -9.23
C ILE A 30 14.15 13.49 -9.29
N SER A 31 13.15 14.29 -8.88
CA SER A 31 13.18 15.74 -9.10
C SER A 31 13.90 16.54 -8.01
N GLN A 32 13.96 16.02 -6.77
CA GLN A 32 14.51 16.76 -5.62
C GLN A 32 15.55 15.94 -4.82
N GLY A 33 15.92 14.77 -5.32
CA GLY A 33 16.93 13.91 -4.73
C GLY A 33 16.43 13.05 -3.56
N ARG A 34 17.37 12.27 -3.01
CA ARG A 34 17.13 11.24 -1.99
C ARG A 34 16.37 11.75 -0.74
N ALA A 35 16.66 12.98 -0.29
CA ALA A 35 16.06 13.54 0.91
C ALA A 35 14.54 13.76 0.74
N ALA A 36 14.12 14.33 -0.40
CA ALA A 36 12.70 14.51 -0.71
C ALA A 36 11.98 13.17 -0.88
N GLY A 37 12.65 12.17 -1.49
CA GLY A 37 12.12 10.81 -1.58
C GLY A 37 11.89 10.15 -0.21
N LEU A 38 12.87 10.27 0.70
CA LEU A 38 12.78 9.74 2.07
C LEU A 38 11.68 10.44 2.88
N VAL A 39 11.60 11.76 2.79
CA VAL A 39 10.56 12.53 3.49
C VAL A 39 9.16 12.20 2.97
N ALA A 40 9.02 11.98 1.65
CA ALA A 40 7.76 11.50 1.09
C ALA A 40 7.40 10.12 1.64
N ALA A 41 8.35 9.17 1.68
CA ALA A 41 8.16 7.84 2.25
C ALA A 41 7.66 7.89 3.70
N LEU A 42 8.27 8.72 4.55
CA LEU A 42 7.86 8.92 5.93
C LEU A 42 6.46 9.54 6.03
N GLY A 43 6.12 10.48 5.15
CA GLY A 43 4.77 11.07 5.11
C GLY A 43 3.70 10.06 4.73
N PHE A 44 3.95 9.19 3.73
CA PHE A 44 3.04 8.09 3.41
C PHE A 44 2.88 7.12 4.58
N ALA A 45 3.99 6.76 5.23
CA ALA A 45 3.97 5.88 6.39
C ALA A 45 3.14 6.49 7.54
N ALA A 46 3.28 7.79 7.81
CA ALA A 46 2.46 8.47 8.81
C ALA A 46 0.96 8.43 8.45
N GLY A 47 0.59 8.55 7.17
CA GLY A 47 -0.81 8.44 6.72
C GLY A 47 -1.44 7.07 6.98
N ILE A 48 -0.65 5.99 7.06
CA ILE A 48 -1.13 4.64 7.36
C ILE A 48 -1.74 4.55 8.75
N THR A 49 -1.32 5.40 9.69
CA THR A 49 -1.89 5.45 11.04
C THR A 49 -3.40 5.74 11.01
N PHE A 50 -3.85 6.60 10.08
CA PHE A 50 -5.26 6.88 9.88
C PHE A 50 -6.03 5.64 9.41
N HIS A 51 -5.54 4.97 8.37
CA HIS A 51 -6.17 3.76 7.82
C HIS A 51 -6.21 2.62 8.84
N THR A 52 -5.12 2.47 9.60
CA THR A 52 -5.01 1.51 10.71
C THR A 52 -6.06 1.79 11.77
N THR A 53 -6.20 3.05 12.18
CA THR A 53 -7.18 3.46 13.20
C THR A 53 -8.60 3.27 12.71
N LEU A 54 -8.89 3.64 11.46
CA LEU A 54 -10.19 3.46 10.81
C LEU A 54 -10.58 1.97 10.77
N ALA A 55 -9.65 1.09 10.38
CA ALA A 55 -9.90 -0.35 10.36
C ALA A 55 -10.06 -0.93 11.77
N ALA A 56 -9.14 -0.61 12.68
CA ALA A 56 -9.12 -1.14 14.05
C ALA A 56 -10.35 -0.74 14.88
N LEU A 57 -10.93 0.44 14.63
CA LEU A 57 -12.13 0.91 15.32
C LEU A 57 -13.41 0.59 14.55
N GLY A 58 -13.46 0.90 13.25
CA GLY A 58 -14.67 0.79 12.44
C GLY A 58 -14.95 -0.63 11.96
N VAL A 59 -13.95 -1.31 11.40
CA VAL A 59 -14.15 -2.66 10.83
C VAL A 59 -14.21 -3.72 11.92
N ALA A 60 -13.48 -3.55 13.03
CA ALA A 60 -13.63 -4.41 14.20
C ALA A 60 -15.05 -4.35 14.80
N ALA A 61 -15.71 -3.19 14.76
CA ALA A 61 -17.09 -3.06 15.18
C ALA A 61 -18.06 -3.76 14.20
N LEU A 62 -17.83 -3.58 12.89
CA LEU A 62 -18.64 -4.21 11.84
C LEU A 62 -18.56 -5.74 11.85
N LEU A 63 -17.36 -6.28 12.06
CA LEU A 63 -17.13 -7.72 12.21
C LEU A 63 -17.98 -8.34 13.33
N ARG A 64 -18.21 -7.61 14.42
CA ARG A 64 -19.02 -8.08 15.55
C ARG A 64 -20.52 -7.96 15.30
N SER A 65 -20.95 -7.05 14.42
CA SER A 65 -22.36 -6.72 14.24
C SER A 65 -23.04 -7.44 13.08
N SER A 66 -22.32 -7.75 11.99
CA SER A 66 -22.94 -8.39 10.81
C SER A 66 -21.96 -9.26 10.00
N PRO A 67 -22.10 -10.60 10.09
CA PRO A 67 -21.34 -11.53 9.25
C PRO A 67 -21.61 -11.33 7.74
N VAL A 68 -22.85 -10.97 7.37
CA VAL A 68 -23.23 -10.71 5.97
C VAL A 68 -22.54 -9.47 5.43
N ALA A 69 -22.50 -8.38 6.20
CA ALA A 69 -21.79 -7.16 5.79
C ALA A 69 -20.29 -7.42 5.59
N PHE A 70 -19.70 -8.26 6.44
CA PHE A 70 -18.32 -8.68 6.29
C PHE A 70 -18.08 -9.46 4.99
N GLU A 71 -18.93 -10.43 4.66
CA GLU A 71 -18.81 -11.20 3.41
C GLU A 71 -18.94 -10.30 2.17
N VAL A 72 -19.88 -9.35 2.15
CA VAL A 72 -20.00 -8.38 1.06
C VAL A 72 -18.73 -7.56 0.89
N ILE A 73 -18.16 -7.07 1.98
CA ILE A 73 -16.91 -6.30 1.96
C ILE A 73 -15.74 -7.16 1.49
N LYS A 74 -15.64 -8.40 1.99
CA LYS A 74 -14.63 -9.40 1.59
C LYS A 74 -14.65 -9.63 0.08
N LEU A 75 -15.82 -9.92 -0.50
CA LEU A 75 -15.98 -10.11 -1.94
C LEU A 75 -15.68 -8.83 -2.73
N ALA A 76 -16.13 -7.67 -2.25
CA ALA A 76 -15.86 -6.39 -2.88
C ALA A 76 -14.35 -6.07 -2.95
N GLY A 77 -13.60 -6.30 -1.87
CA GLY A 77 -12.15 -6.09 -1.91
C GLY A 77 -11.39 -7.17 -2.66
N ALA A 78 -11.88 -8.41 -2.73
CA ALA A 78 -11.33 -9.42 -3.62
C ALA A 78 -11.42 -8.97 -5.10
N ALA A 79 -12.60 -8.51 -5.52
CA ALA A 79 -12.80 -7.94 -6.85
C ALA A 79 -11.92 -6.70 -7.09
N TYR A 80 -11.79 -5.83 -6.08
CA TYR A 80 -10.92 -4.66 -6.17
C TYR A 80 -9.43 -5.02 -6.31
N LEU A 81 -8.94 -6.02 -5.56
CA LEU A 81 -7.57 -6.53 -5.66
C LEU A 81 -7.29 -7.08 -7.07
N ILE A 82 -8.22 -7.84 -7.63
CA ILE A 82 -8.12 -8.32 -9.01
C ILE A 82 -8.08 -7.12 -9.98
N TRP A 83 -8.94 -6.13 -9.80
CA TRP A 83 -8.98 -4.94 -10.64
C TRP A 83 -7.68 -4.12 -10.59
N ILE A 84 -7.13 -3.83 -9.41
CA ILE A 84 -5.84 -3.14 -9.29
C ILE A 84 -4.70 -4.02 -9.82
N GLY A 85 -4.80 -5.34 -9.69
CA GLY A 85 -3.87 -6.29 -10.27
C GLY A 85 -3.84 -6.22 -11.79
N ILE A 86 -5.00 -6.24 -12.43
CA ILE A 86 -5.14 -6.05 -13.89
C ILE A 86 -4.61 -4.68 -14.32
N LYS A 87 -4.91 -3.62 -13.56
CA LYS A 87 -4.39 -2.27 -13.85
C LYS A 87 -2.86 -2.23 -13.79
N ALA A 88 -2.26 -2.90 -12.81
CA ALA A 88 -0.82 -3.01 -12.68
C ALA A 88 -0.18 -3.84 -13.82
N LEU A 89 -0.79 -4.96 -14.22
CA LEU A 89 -0.36 -5.74 -15.39
C LEU A 89 -0.37 -4.93 -16.70
N ARG A 90 -1.29 -3.96 -16.83
CA ARG A 90 -1.46 -3.08 -18.00
C ARG A 90 -0.68 -1.77 -17.92
N SER A 91 0.04 -1.54 -16.82
CA SER A 91 0.78 -0.30 -16.60
C SER A 91 1.92 -0.12 -17.61
N GLN A 92 2.16 1.13 -18.02
CA GLN A 92 3.30 1.51 -18.84
C GLN A 92 4.55 1.85 -17.99
N GLY A 93 4.53 1.53 -16.70
CA GLY A 93 5.66 1.72 -15.79
C GLY A 93 5.92 3.19 -15.45
N LEU A 94 7.18 3.51 -15.17
CA LEU A 94 7.65 4.80 -14.66
C LEU A 94 7.52 5.98 -15.65
N ALA A 95 7.06 5.73 -16.88
CA ALA A 95 6.84 6.75 -17.89
C ALA A 95 5.81 7.82 -17.46
N THR A 96 4.96 7.51 -16.47
CA THR A 96 3.96 8.44 -15.93
C THR A 96 4.46 9.28 -14.75
N ALA A 97 5.68 9.05 -14.26
CA ALA A 97 6.27 9.85 -13.18
C ALA A 97 6.70 11.22 -13.73
N HIS A 98 5.82 12.23 -13.59
CA HIS A 98 6.10 13.59 -14.04
C HIS A 98 7.07 14.28 -13.10
N GLU A 99 7.95 15.12 -13.66
CA GLU A 99 8.81 15.98 -12.87
C GLU A 99 7.98 16.93 -12.01
N ARG A 100 8.43 17.17 -10.78
CA ARG A 100 7.77 18.10 -9.87
C ARG A 100 8.70 19.23 -9.49
N ALA A 101 8.15 20.43 -9.45
CA ALA A 101 8.84 21.60 -8.94
C ALA A 101 9.41 21.33 -7.53
N PRO A 102 10.64 21.81 -7.23
CA PRO A 102 11.22 21.83 -5.89
C PRO A 102 10.23 22.38 -4.85
N GLN A 103 10.14 21.72 -3.70
CA GLN A 103 9.30 22.14 -2.58
C GLN A 103 10.05 21.90 -1.27
N PRO A 104 9.77 22.69 -0.23
CA PRO A 104 10.39 22.47 1.07
C PRO A 104 9.93 21.12 1.65
N LEU A 105 10.82 20.46 2.41
CA LEU A 105 10.61 19.08 2.87
C LEU A 105 9.35 18.93 3.74
N ASN A 106 9.01 19.95 4.54
CA ASN A 106 7.77 19.97 5.31
C ASN A 106 6.50 19.91 4.42
N ALA A 107 6.52 20.58 3.27
CA ALA A 107 5.42 20.52 2.30
C ALA A 107 5.35 19.14 1.62
N VAL A 108 6.51 18.54 1.30
CA VAL A 108 6.58 17.18 0.78
C VAL A 108 6.00 16.17 1.76
N PHE A 109 6.35 16.28 3.05
CA PHE A 109 5.79 15.43 4.12
C PHE A 109 4.27 15.57 4.20
N ARG A 110 3.76 16.79 4.38
CA ARG A 110 2.32 17.07 4.50
C ARG A 110 1.54 16.58 3.29
N GLN A 111 2.06 16.81 2.09
CA GLN A 111 1.42 16.34 0.86
C GLN A 111 1.39 14.81 0.78
N SER A 112 2.44 14.13 1.24
CA SER A 112 2.49 12.67 1.22
C SER A 112 1.56 12.05 2.26
N VAL A 113 1.42 12.67 3.45
CA VAL A 113 0.40 12.29 4.45
C VAL A 113 -1.00 12.42 3.85
N LEU A 114 -1.33 13.59 3.30
CA LEU A 114 -2.64 13.83 2.70
C LEU A 114 -2.91 12.92 1.50
N GLY A 115 -1.89 12.71 0.66
CA GLY A 115 -1.95 11.80 -0.48
C GLY A 115 -2.28 10.38 -0.04
N ASN A 116 -1.64 9.89 1.02
CA ASN A 116 -1.93 8.57 1.58
C ASN A 116 -3.34 8.49 2.17
N LEU A 117 -3.76 9.49 2.96
CA LEU A 117 -5.08 9.54 3.59
C LEU A 117 -6.20 9.40 2.55
N LEU A 118 -6.02 10.08 1.41
CA LEU A 118 -6.98 10.08 0.31
C LEU A 118 -6.78 8.91 -0.66
N ASN A 119 -5.85 7.98 -0.37
CA ASN A 119 -5.55 6.88 -1.26
C ASN A 119 -6.56 5.73 -1.07
N PRO A 120 -7.48 5.49 -2.03
CA PRO A 120 -8.45 4.42 -1.92
C PRO A 120 -7.79 3.03 -1.95
N LYS A 121 -6.60 2.87 -2.54
CA LYS A 121 -5.85 1.61 -2.54
C LYS A 121 -5.51 1.18 -1.10
N VAL A 122 -4.99 2.11 -0.30
CA VAL A 122 -4.59 1.83 1.08
C VAL A 122 -5.81 1.66 1.96
N THR A 123 -6.80 2.54 1.81
CA THR A 123 -8.08 2.46 2.54
C THR A 123 -8.74 1.09 2.33
N LEU A 124 -8.91 0.66 1.08
CA LEU A 124 -9.58 -0.61 0.76
C LEU A 124 -8.77 -1.82 1.22
N PHE A 125 -7.44 -1.75 1.20
CA PHE A 125 -6.61 -2.79 1.81
C PHE A 125 -6.87 -2.92 3.31
N PHE A 126 -6.87 -1.80 4.03
CA PHE A 126 -7.11 -1.81 5.48
C PHE A 126 -8.54 -2.23 5.84
N VAL A 127 -9.53 -1.84 5.03
CA VAL A 127 -10.92 -2.16 5.29
C VAL A 127 -11.27 -3.60 4.94
N VAL A 128 -10.79 -4.10 3.80
CA VAL A 128 -11.18 -5.44 3.33
C VAL A 128 -10.19 -6.52 3.72
N PHE A 129 -8.90 -6.21 3.63
CA PHE A 129 -7.87 -7.24 3.64
C PHE A 129 -7.26 -7.43 5.02
N LEU A 130 -6.96 -6.35 5.75
CA LEU A 130 -6.44 -6.42 7.13
C LEU A 130 -7.26 -7.36 8.03
N PRO A 131 -8.62 -7.34 8.02
CA PRO A 131 -9.42 -8.23 8.84
C PRO A 131 -9.23 -9.72 8.51
N GLN A 132 -8.80 -10.07 7.30
CA GLN A 132 -8.59 -11.47 6.90
C GLN A 132 -7.39 -12.14 7.62
N PHE A 133 -6.57 -11.34 8.30
CA PHE A 133 -5.38 -11.78 9.03
C PHE A 133 -5.58 -11.80 10.54
N VAL A 134 -6.73 -11.33 11.02
CA VAL A 134 -7.07 -11.36 12.44
C VAL A 134 -7.90 -12.59 12.77
N GLN A 135 -7.85 -13.02 14.03
CA GLN A 135 -8.66 -14.12 14.55
C GLN A 135 -9.76 -13.57 15.47
N PRO A 136 -11.02 -13.53 15.04
CA PRO A 136 -12.12 -12.97 15.85
C PRO A 136 -12.38 -13.71 17.16
N HIS A 137 -12.13 -15.02 17.17
CA HIS A 137 -12.38 -15.92 18.32
C HIS A 137 -11.10 -16.35 19.05
N GLY A 138 -10.00 -15.59 18.88
CA GLY A 138 -8.73 -15.84 19.57
C GLY A 138 -8.69 -15.23 20.98
N THR A 139 -7.57 -15.44 21.68
CA THR A 139 -7.32 -14.87 23.02
C THR A 139 -7.01 -13.36 23.00
N GLN A 140 -6.60 -12.82 21.86
CA GLN A 140 -6.25 -11.40 21.70
C GLN A 140 -7.39 -10.63 21.01
N SER A 141 -7.70 -9.42 21.49
CA SER A 141 -8.70 -8.54 20.87
C SER A 141 -8.39 -8.23 19.40
N VAL A 142 -9.41 -8.28 18.54
CA VAL A 142 -9.33 -7.93 17.11
C VAL A 142 -8.71 -6.55 16.90
N THR A 143 -9.06 -5.55 17.72
CA THR A 143 -8.51 -4.20 17.62
C THR A 143 -6.99 -4.20 17.81
N VAL A 144 -6.48 -4.92 18.81
CA VAL A 144 -5.03 -5.02 19.07
C VAL A 144 -4.34 -5.73 17.90
N GLN A 145 -4.94 -6.81 17.41
CA GLN A 145 -4.42 -7.54 16.25
C GLN A 145 -4.32 -6.62 15.00
N MET A 146 -5.34 -5.81 14.74
CA MET A 146 -5.33 -4.85 13.63
C MET A 146 -4.28 -3.75 13.80
N LEU A 147 -4.08 -3.24 15.02
CA LEU A 147 -3.03 -2.25 15.31
C LEU A 147 -1.63 -2.82 15.06
N GLU A 148 -1.35 -4.04 15.51
CA GLU A 148 -0.06 -4.71 15.29
C GLU A 148 0.24 -4.90 13.80
N LEU A 149 -0.75 -5.40 13.04
CA LEU A 149 -0.63 -5.56 11.59
C LEU A 149 -0.49 -4.21 10.87
N GLY A 150 -1.17 -3.17 11.34
CA GLY A 150 -1.02 -1.81 10.80
C GLY A 150 0.37 -1.22 11.05
N VAL A 151 0.95 -1.43 12.23
CA VAL A 151 2.33 -1.05 12.54
C VAL A 151 3.31 -1.82 11.65
N LEU A 152 3.12 -3.13 11.49
CA LEU A 152 3.95 -3.93 10.59
C LEU A 152 3.88 -3.43 9.14
N PHE A 153 2.67 -3.10 8.66
CA PHE A 153 2.47 -2.51 7.35
C PHE A 153 3.19 -1.16 7.23
N MET A 154 3.09 -0.29 8.24
CA MET A 154 3.76 1.00 8.27
C MET A 154 5.29 0.85 8.20
N LEU A 155 5.87 -0.05 9.00
CA LEU A 155 7.31 -0.29 9.04
C LEU A 155 7.84 -0.78 7.68
N GLN A 156 7.19 -1.75 7.07
CA GLN A 156 7.60 -2.21 5.74
C GLN A 156 7.41 -1.12 4.67
N THR A 157 6.37 -0.27 4.78
CA THR A 157 6.20 0.86 3.85
C THR A 157 7.36 1.85 3.97
N VAL A 158 7.81 2.17 5.19
CA VAL A 158 9.00 3.02 5.38
C VAL A 158 10.19 2.42 4.64
N VAL A 159 10.45 1.12 4.80
CA VAL A 159 11.57 0.45 4.12
C VAL A 159 11.42 0.51 2.60
N VAL A 160 10.31 0.03 2.05
CA VAL A 160 10.09 -0.07 0.60
C VAL A 160 10.08 1.31 -0.07
N PHE A 161 9.37 2.29 0.50
CA PHE A 161 9.30 3.63 -0.08
C PHE A 161 10.60 4.42 0.12
N SER A 162 11.34 4.20 1.20
CA SER A 162 12.68 4.81 1.34
C SER A 162 13.63 4.28 0.28
N LEU A 163 13.59 2.96 0.00
CA LEU A 163 14.35 2.37 -1.11
C LEU A 163 13.93 3.01 -2.44
N PHE A 164 12.64 3.16 -2.70
CA PHE A 164 12.15 3.83 -3.93
C PHE A 164 12.67 5.26 -4.03
N GLY A 165 12.54 6.05 -2.96
CA GLY A 165 12.93 7.46 -2.95
C GLY A 165 14.44 7.66 -3.09
N VAL A 166 15.25 6.84 -2.40
CA VAL A 166 16.71 6.91 -2.47
C VAL A 166 17.22 6.42 -3.82
N CYS A 167 16.75 5.26 -4.30
CA CYS A 167 17.11 4.75 -5.62
C CYS A 167 16.68 5.74 -6.71
N ALA A 168 15.48 6.31 -6.64
CA ALA A 168 15.03 7.35 -7.57
C ALA A 168 15.94 8.59 -7.56
N GLY A 169 16.42 9.02 -6.39
CA GLY A 169 17.37 10.12 -6.27
C GLY A 169 18.79 9.83 -6.75
N MET A 170 19.22 8.56 -6.71
CA MET A 170 20.56 8.14 -7.13
C MET A 170 20.63 7.76 -8.61
N ILE A 171 19.65 6.98 -9.10
CA ILE A 171 19.63 6.40 -10.44
C ILE A 171 18.44 6.87 -11.28
N GLY A 172 17.70 7.90 -10.85
CA GLY A 172 16.50 8.39 -11.55
C GLY A 172 16.73 8.74 -13.01
N GLY A 173 17.89 9.33 -13.35
CA GLY A 173 18.28 9.59 -14.73
C GLY A 173 18.50 8.32 -15.56
N TRP A 174 19.04 7.25 -14.96
CA TRP A 174 19.17 5.94 -15.60
C TRP A 174 17.83 5.22 -15.73
N LEU A 175 16.97 5.35 -14.72
CA LEU A 175 15.65 4.72 -14.68
C LEU A 175 14.70 5.31 -15.74
N LYS A 176 14.78 6.63 -15.98
CA LYS A 176 14.11 7.31 -17.12
C LYS A 176 14.53 6.72 -18.48
N ARG A 177 15.77 6.26 -18.61
CA ARG A 177 16.30 5.63 -19.84
C ARG A 177 15.91 4.15 -19.97
N ARG A 178 15.32 3.52 -18.94
CA ARG A 178 14.93 2.10 -18.93
C ARG A 178 13.48 1.89 -18.47
N PRO A 179 12.49 2.34 -19.27
CA PRO A 179 11.06 2.25 -18.91
C PRO A 179 10.59 0.81 -18.66
N ARG A 180 11.23 -0.20 -19.27
CA ARG A 180 10.91 -1.63 -19.10
C ARG A 180 11.04 -2.13 -17.65
N VAL A 181 11.91 -1.53 -16.83
CA VAL A 181 12.09 -1.95 -15.42
C VAL A 181 10.84 -1.64 -14.60
N GLY A 182 10.27 -0.44 -14.76
CA GLY A 182 9.02 -0.07 -14.10
C GLY A 182 7.86 -0.97 -14.51
N VAL A 183 7.76 -1.31 -15.80
CA VAL A 183 6.73 -2.21 -16.31
C VAL A 183 6.80 -3.60 -15.65
N TRP A 184 8.00 -4.16 -15.45
CA TRP A 184 8.14 -5.48 -14.82
C TRP A 184 7.82 -5.48 -13.32
N LEU A 185 8.18 -4.42 -12.60
CA LEU A 185 7.79 -4.25 -11.20
C LEU A 185 6.26 -4.20 -11.07
N ASP A 186 5.61 -3.43 -11.95
CA ASP A 186 4.16 -3.32 -11.99
C ASP A 186 3.50 -4.67 -12.31
N ARG A 187 4.09 -5.45 -13.22
CA ARG A 187 3.60 -6.80 -13.54
C ARG A 187 3.67 -7.78 -12.37
N LEU A 188 4.80 -7.82 -11.66
CA LEU A 188 4.98 -8.69 -10.49
C LEU A 188 3.98 -8.37 -9.37
N ALA A 189 3.79 -7.08 -9.11
CA ALA A 189 2.81 -6.65 -8.12
C ALA A 189 1.37 -6.97 -8.58
N GLY A 190 1.07 -6.78 -9.87
CA GLY A 190 -0.22 -7.12 -10.45
C GLY A 190 -0.58 -8.60 -10.36
N ALA A 191 0.38 -9.49 -10.65
CA ALA A 191 0.21 -10.93 -10.51
C ALA A 191 -0.06 -11.33 -9.05
N THR A 192 0.70 -10.77 -8.11
CA THR A 192 0.51 -11.03 -6.67
C THR A 192 -0.89 -10.62 -6.20
N PHE A 193 -1.39 -9.46 -6.65
CA PHE A 193 -2.73 -9.03 -6.32
C PHE A 193 -3.84 -9.92 -6.84
N ILE A 194 -3.74 -10.37 -8.08
CA ILE A 194 -4.72 -11.29 -8.66
C ILE A 194 -4.73 -12.59 -7.87
N ALA A 195 -3.55 -13.15 -7.57
CA ALA A 195 -3.44 -14.38 -6.77
C ALA A 195 -4.09 -14.23 -5.39
N ILE A 196 -3.87 -13.08 -4.73
CA ILE A 196 -4.42 -12.80 -3.40
C ILE A 196 -5.92 -12.52 -3.47
N GLY A 197 -6.39 -11.75 -4.45
CA GLY A 197 -7.82 -11.48 -4.65
C GLY A 197 -8.60 -12.76 -4.90
N ILE A 198 -8.08 -13.66 -5.74
CA ILE A 198 -8.64 -15.00 -5.95
C ILE A 198 -8.66 -15.78 -4.63
N ARG A 199 -7.55 -15.80 -3.89
CA ARG A 199 -7.49 -16.51 -2.60
C ARG A 199 -8.50 -15.96 -1.59
N VAL A 200 -8.71 -14.65 -1.52
CA VAL A 200 -9.70 -14.04 -0.62
C VAL A 200 -11.13 -14.41 -1.03
N ALA A 201 -11.43 -14.43 -2.33
CA ALA A 201 -12.74 -14.84 -2.83
C ALA A 201 -13.05 -16.32 -2.57
N LEU A 202 -12.02 -17.18 -2.56
CA LEU A 202 -12.13 -18.63 -2.38
C LEU A 202 -11.98 -19.09 -0.92
N ARG A 203 -11.68 -18.18 0.01
CA ARG A 203 -11.55 -18.54 1.42
C ARG A 203 -12.93 -18.50 2.04
N ASP A 204 -13.40 -19.61 2.61
CA ASP A 204 -14.63 -19.65 3.41
C ASP A 204 -14.42 -18.89 4.73
#